data_AF-A0A0C2CKB9-F1
#
_entry.id   AF-A0A0C2CKB9-F1
#
_cell.length_a   1.000
_cell.length_b   1.000
_cell.length_c   1.000
_cell.angle_alpha   90.00
_cell.angle_beta   90.00
_cell.angle_gamma   90.00
#
_symmetry.space_group_name_H-M   'P 1'
#
loop_
_entity.id
_entity.type
_entity.pdbx_description
1 polymer ?
#
loop_
_entity_poly.entity_id
_entity_poly.type
_entity_poly.pdbx_seq_one_letter_code
_entity_poly.pdbx_strand_id
1 'polypeptide(L)'
;MSDSRLNHLGSVLESKNSTLRREAAVAFGKYCLSDNKVSESIFSDDGTALSAGSSGTKVNVHQQRLVLDQHLDMSAVIGVTSKWHCRQSALLVFKYFFAVALSSEAFNDCFKLVVVSLNDPVDDVVSCAVTTLSSLLSNPLVDEKRSDLIQQVMSNVWQLLEQESKKEQLRTGLDALAVDLIGIVETWLRLQETSVLTRDQIMTIVSMVDEQFQSRSQKIIALLFTAFRRDEGVLNGALRTGLDALAVDLIGIVETWLRLQETSVLTRLRNMGESIHFHFTSFTLLFMLEFRSKLIQSKALLDKIGPWAGCLLLDHRNAVIDVFTYCVDIATSSRDDPLIRMGSEEVRCLSDKEKDDVYITRKIIAAKFLATIIQLHYESRIELDGQPVTEAIQLLFVPFLRSNLLYQNLGAAVILNEWAAVFRDSSNRGVQLDPPVTLLQICDAFLRAPAKNYDELTSAVNHLTMDCKEFVDYCVVRGVDRSKLGMGESISVEEISKMAFDLCLPLLTAPNHIESLTTRYNVLADSIQFTKLAVKTNTT
;
A
#
# COMPACT_ATOMS: atom_id res chain seq x y z
N MET A 1 47.79 -21.96 4.81
CA MET A 1 47.34 -21.40 6.12
C MET A 1 46.51 -22.48 6.83
N SER A 2 46.61 -22.58 8.16
CA SER A 2 46.40 -23.80 8.94
C SER A 2 44.95 -24.31 9.06
N ASP A 3 44.77 -25.62 8.91
CA ASP A 3 43.51 -26.39 9.01
C ASP A 3 42.68 -26.13 10.29
N SER A 4 43.31 -25.59 11.34
CA SER A 4 42.66 -25.26 12.61
C SER A 4 41.64 -24.12 12.52
N ARG A 5 41.74 -23.19 11.55
CA ARG A 5 40.87 -22.01 11.49
C ARG A 5 39.52 -22.29 10.82
N LEU A 6 39.49 -23.12 9.78
CA LEU A 6 38.24 -23.51 9.09
C LEU A 6 37.39 -24.44 9.96
N ASN A 7 38.01 -25.40 10.65
CA ASN A 7 37.32 -26.27 11.61
C ASN A 7 36.77 -25.49 12.82
N HIS A 8 37.46 -24.43 13.25
CA HIS A 8 36.96 -23.55 14.31
C HIS A 8 35.79 -22.66 13.84
N LEU A 9 35.80 -22.22 12.58
CA LEU A 9 34.66 -21.50 11.98
C LEU A 9 33.42 -22.41 11.85
N GLY A 10 33.61 -23.68 11.50
CA GLY A 10 32.56 -24.70 11.49
C GLY A 10 31.87 -24.85 12.84
N SER A 11 32.63 -24.96 13.94
CA SER A 11 32.03 -25.08 15.28
C SER A 11 31.36 -23.80 15.78
N VAL A 12 31.75 -22.61 15.28
CA VAL A 12 31.08 -21.34 15.61
C VAL A 12 29.77 -21.17 14.83
N LEU A 13 29.63 -21.78 13.64
CA LEU A 13 28.35 -21.86 12.92
C LEU A 13 27.30 -22.70 13.66
N GLU A 14 27.72 -23.62 14.53
CA GLU A 14 26.86 -24.42 15.40
C GLU A 14 26.52 -23.73 16.74
N SER A 15 27.03 -22.52 16.97
CA SER A 15 26.79 -21.78 18.20
C SER A 15 25.29 -21.50 18.39
N LYS A 16 24.79 -21.66 19.64
CA LYS A 16 23.42 -21.29 19.99
C LYS A 16 23.16 -19.78 19.85
N ASN A 17 24.22 -18.96 19.80
CA ASN A 17 24.14 -17.51 19.66
C ASN A 17 24.03 -17.10 18.17
N SER A 18 22.90 -16.52 17.78
CA SER A 18 22.59 -16.12 16.40
C SER A 18 23.53 -15.06 15.82
N THR A 19 24.11 -14.19 16.66
CA THR A 19 25.03 -13.14 16.21
C THR A 19 26.38 -13.75 15.83
N LEU A 20 26.88 -14.70 16.62
CA LEU A 20 28.10 -15.45 16.31
C LEU A 20 27.95 -16.32 15.06
N ARG A 21 26.79 -16.96 14.87
CA ARG A 21 26.50 -17.69 13.62
C ARG A 21 26.57 -16.78 12.40
N ARG A 22 26.02 -15.57 12.49
CA ARG A 22 26.01 -14.59 11.39
C ARG A 22 27.42 -14.09 11.07
N GLU A 23 28.24 -13.80 12.08
CA GLU A 23 29.63 -13.36 11.86
C GLU A 23 30.53 -14.48 11.29
N ALA A 24 30.36 -15.71 11.78
CA ALA A 24 31.05 -16.87 11.22
C ALA A 24 30.66 -17.14 9.77
N ALA A 25 29.38 -16.97 9.42
CA ALA A 25 28.89 -17.13 8.06
C ALA A 25 29.44 -16.05 7.10
N VAL A 26 29.54 -14.80 7.56
CA VAL A 26 30.18 -13.71 6.79
C VAL A 26 31.68 -13.94 6.62
N ALA A 27 32.36 -14.53 7.61
CA ALA A 27 33.75 -14.92 7.50
C ALA A 27 33.94 -16.10 6.53
N PHE A 28 33.01 -17.07 6.51
CA PHE A 28 33.01 -18.22 5.60
C PHE A 28 32.79 -17.79 4.14
N GLY A 29 31.91 -16.83 3.89
CA GLY A 29 31.63 -16.29 2.55
C GLY A 29 32.79 -15.53 1.88
N LYS A 30 33.93 -15.36 2.57
CA LYS A 30 35.16 -14.76 2.01
C LYS A 30 36.10 -15.80 1.38
N TYR A 31 35.83 -17.09 1.52
CA TYR A 31 36.64 -18.16 0.95
C TYR A 31 36.14 -18.57 -0.44
N CYS A 32 37.06 -18.89 -1.34
CA CYS A 32 36.72 -19.28 -2.71
C CYS A 32 36.24 -20.74 -2.74
N LEU A 33 35.10 -21.00 -3.39
CA LEU A 33 34.53 -22.35 -3.59
C LEU A 33 35.44 -23.30 -4.40
N SER A 34 36.54 -22.78 -4.96
CA SER A 34 37.57 -23.54 -5.67
C SER A 34 38.60 -24.22 -4.76
N ASP A 35 38.52 -24.04 -3.44
CA ASP A 35 39.38 -24.73 -2.48
C ASP A 35 38.77 -26.10 -2.15
N ASN A 36 39.47 -27.18 -2.51
CA ASN A 36 39.02 -28.56 -2.27
C ASN A 36 38.69 -28.82 -0.78
N LYS A 37 39.26 -28.03 0.14
CA LYS A 37 38.98 -28.12 1.57
C LYS A 37 37.65 -27.49 1.96
N VAL A 38 37.20 -26.48 1.22
CA VAL A 38 35.86 -25.88 1.37
C VAL A 38 34.81 -26.86 0.85
N SER A 39 35.05 -27.54 -0.28
CA SER A 39 34.16 -28.62 -0.72
C SER A 39 34.16 -29.82 0.24
N GLU A 40 35.31 -30.28 0.73
CA GLU A 40 35.38 -31.41 1.68
C GLU A 40 34.70 -31.08 3.03
N SER A 41 34.78 -29.84 3.51
CA SER A 41 34.04 -29.41 4.71
C SER A 41 32.54 -29.19 4.47
N ILE A 42 32.12 -28.86 3.24
CA ILE A 42 30.70 -28.79 2.82
C ILE A 42 30.08 -30.19 2.65
N PHE A 43 30.86 -31.18 2.20
CA PHE A 43 30.38 -32.53 1.85
C PHE A 43 30.77 -33.63 2.86
N SER A 44 31.36 -33.26 4.01
CA SER A 44 31.63 -34.18 5.12
C SER A 44 30.33 -34.71 5.74
N ASP A 45 30.27 -36.02 6.00
CA ASP A 45 29.09 -36.81 6.45
C ASP A 45 28.38 -36.28 7.72
N ASP A 46 29.00 -35.38 8.47
CA ASP A 46 28.45 -34.87 9.73
C ASP A 46 27.46 -33.68 9.57
N GLY A 47 27.21 -33.20 8.36
CA GLY A 47 26.05 -32.34 8.07
C GLY A 47 26.02 -30.99 8.78
N THR A 48 27.17 -30.32 8.91
CA THR A 48 27.27 -28.99 9.51
C THR A 48 28.06 -28.02 8.64
N ALA A 49 27.37 -27.36 7.70
CA ALA A 49 27.62 -25.98 7.28
C ALA A 49 26.57 -25.53 6.24
N LEU A 50 25.82 -24.47 6.56
CA LEU A 50 25.52 -23.29 5.73
C LEU A 50 24.09 -22.75 5.92
N SER A 51 24.03 -21.58 6.57
CA SER A 51 23.01 -20.55 6.34
C SER A 51 23.69 -19.17 6.33
N ALA A 52 23.50 -18.42 5.23
CA ALA A 52 23.77 -16.98 4.99
C ALA A 52 25.15 -16.50 4.49
N GLY A 53 25.13 -15.55 3.52
CA GLY A 53 26.14 -14.49 3.37
C GLY A 53 26.72 -14.23 1.97
N SER A 54 26.07 -13.37 1.18
CA SER A 54 26.47 -12.87 -0.15
C SER A 54 27.67 -11.91 -0.18
N SER A 55 28.47 -11.90 -1.25
CA SER A 55 28.99 -10.64 -1.81
C SER A 55 29.27 -10.76 -3.32
N GLY A 56 28.85 -9.75 -4.07
CA GLY A 56 28.92 -9.70 -5.52
C GLY A 56 30.36 -9.62 -6.04
N THR A 57 30.67 -10.49 -6.98
CA THR A 57 31.76 -10.30 -7.93
C THR A 57 31.31 -10.83 -9.29
N LYS A 58 31.69 -10.12 -10.36
CA LYS A 58 31.44 -10.54 -11.74
C LYS A 58 32.02 -11.93 -11.96
N VAL A 59 31.15 -12.90 -12.25
CA VAL A 59 31.50 -14.32 -12.35
C VAL A 59 32.20 -14.60 -13.69
N ASN A 60 33.38 -15.24 -13.60
CA ASN A 60 34.24 -15.57 -14.74
C ASN A 60 33.81 -16.90 -15.39
N VAL A 61 34.08 -17.11 -16.68
CA VAL A 61 33.73 -18.31 -17.47
C VAL A 61 34.26 -19.62 -16.84
N HIS A 62 35.31 -19.54 -16.03
CA HIS A 62 35.84 -20.67 -15.27
C HIS A 62 34.98 -21.09 -14.07
N GLN A 63 34.27 -20.16 -13.42
CA GLN A 63 33.32 -20.47 -12.33
C GLN A 63 32.06 -21.17 -12.86
N GLN A 64 31.62 -20.87 -14.09
CA GLN A 64 30.51 -21.59 -14.72
C GLN A 64 30.80 -23.10 -14.89
N ARG A 65 32.02 -23.46 -15.31
CA ARG A 65 32.44 -24.88 -15.44
C ARG A 65 32.52 -25.61 -14.10
N LEU A 66 32.98 -24.93 -13.05
CA LEU A 66 33.11 -25.53 -11.72
C LEU A 66 31.74 -25.81 -11.06
N VAL A 67 30.76 -24.92 -11.26
CA VAL A 67 29.37 -25.11 -10.79
C VAL A 67 28.67 -26.26 -11.54
N LEU A 68 29.04 -26.49 -12.80
CA LEU A 68 28.56 -27.60 -13.63
C LEU A 68 29.09 -28.98 -13.18
N ASP A 69 30.30 -29.08 -12.65
CA ASP A 69 30.80 -30.36 -12.09
C ASP A 69 30.19 -30.66 -10.71
N GLN A 70 29.89 -29.63 -9.91
CA GLN A 70 29.17 -29.75 -8.63
C GLN A 70 27.67 -30.08 -8.79
N HIS A 71 27.13 -30.02 -10.01
CA HIS A 71 25.74 -30.31 -10.36
C HIS A 71 25.33 -31.75 -10.02
N LEU A 72 26.20 -32.73 -10.30
CA LEU A 72 25.91 -34.16 -10.12
C LEU A 72 25.76 -34.52 -8.64
N ASP A 73 26.61 -33.95 -7.79
CA ASP A 73 26.54 -34.17 -6.34
C ASP A 73 25.34 -33.45 -5.70
N MET A 74 24.99 -32.24 -6.17
CA MET A 74 23.83 -31.50 -5.66
C MET A 74 22.48 -32.11 -6.06
N SER A 75 22.41 -32.77 -7.22
CA SER A 75 21.23 -33.55 -7.64
C SER A 75 20.93 -34.68 -6.67
N ALA A 76 21.96 -35.39 -6.22
CA ALA A 76 21.84 -36.42 -5.18
C ALA A 76 21.39 -35.81 -3.85
N VAL A 77 21.86 -34.61 -3.49
CA VAL A 77 21.44 -33.90 -2.28
C VAL A 77 19.94 -33.58 -2.30
N ILE A 78 19.39 -32.99 -3.36
CA ILE A 78 17.96 -32.65 -3.40
C ILE A 78 17.07 -33.89 -3.41
N GLY A 79 17.43 -34.93 -4.17
CA GLY A 79 16.61 -36.12 -4.36
C GLY A 79 16.71 -37.19 -3.27
N VAL A 80 17.80 -37.23 -2.49
CA VAL A 80 18.11 -38.36 -1.58
C VAL A 80 18.21 -37.95 -0.11
N THR A 81 18.56 -36.69 0.20
CA THR A 81 18.78 -36.30 1.61
C THR A 81 17.47 -36.00 2.35
N SER A 82 17.32 -36.56 3.55
CA SER A 82 16.23 -36.20 4.47
C SER A 82 16.45 -34.83 5.13
N LYS A 83 17.69 -34.30 5.10
CA LYS A 83 18.08 -33.04 5.75
C LYS A 83 17.63 -31.81 4.95
N TRP A 84 16.59 -31.12 5.45
CA TRP A 84 15.97 -29.98 4.75
C TRP A 84 16.94 -28.81 4.45
N HIS A 85 17.88 -28.52 5.34
CA HIS A 85 18.87 -27.43 5.16
C HIS A 85 19.85 -27.70 4.01
N CYS A 86 20.19 -28.97 3.75
CA CYS A 86 21.01 -29.35 2.60
C CYS A 86 20.26 -29.13 1.28
N ARG A 87 18.97 -29.49 1.23
CA ARG A 87 18.11 -29.25 0.07
C ARG A 87 17.96 -27.75 -0.21
N GLN A 88 17.70 -26.95 0.83
CA GLN A 88 17.64 -25.49 0.72
C GLN A 88 18.96 -24.89 0.18
N SER A 89 20.10 -25.34 0.70
CA SER A 89 21.41 -24.84 0.29
C SER A 89 21.73 -25.18 -1.17
N ALA A 90 21.39 -26.38 -1.63
CA ALA A 90 21.53 -26.77 -3.03
C ALA A 90 20.68 -25.88 -3.95
N LEU A 91 19.43 -25.57 -3.55
CA LEU A 91 18.57 -24.66 -4.29
C LEU A 91 19.13 -23.23 -4.37
N LEU A 92 19.77 -22.72 -3.31
CA LEU A 92 20.47 -21.43 -3.34
C LEU A 92 21.62 -21.41 -4.36
N VAL A 93 22.37 -22.51 -4.49
CA VAL A 93 23.41 -22.60 -5.53
C VAL A 93 22.76 -22.58 -6.92
N PHE A 94 21.67 -23.33 -7.10
CA PHE A 94 20.93 -23.34 -8.37
C PHE A 94 20.38 -21.97 -8.75
N LYS A 95 20.02 -21.12 -7.78
CA LYS A 95 19.60 -19.73 -8.02
C LYS A 95 20.67 -18.95 -8.80
N TYR A 96 21.93 -19.05 -8.39
CA TYR A 96 23.05 -18.36 -9.04
C TYR A 96 23.43 -19.02 -10.36
N PHE A 97 23.38 -20.35 -10.43
CA PHE A 97 23.57 -21.08 -11.68
C PHE A 97 22.57 -20.59 -12.75
N PHE A 98 21.28 -20.58 -12.42
CA PHE A 98 20.24 -20.18 -13.36
C PHE A 98 20.26 -18.72 -13.76
N ALA A 99 20.83 -17.84 -12.95
CA ALA A 99 21.01 -16.43 -13.31
C ALA A 99 21.94 -16.24 -14.53
N VAL A 100 22.85 -17.19 -14.79
CA VAL A 100 23.91 -17.07 -15.81
C VAL A 100 23.99 -18.26 -16.77
N ALA A 101 23.24 -19.33 -16.55
CA ALA A 101 23.30 -20.54 -17.35
C ALA A 101 22.65 -20.36 -18.74
N LEU A 102 23.18 -21.11 -19.72
CA LEU A 102 22.56 -21.30 -21.03
C LEU A 102 21.65 -22.54 -20.99
N SER A 103 20.63 -22.57 -21.85
CA SER A 103 19.79 -23.75 -22.03
C SER A 103 20.65 -24.96 -22.45
N SER A 104 20.74 -25.96 -21.58
CA SER A 104 21.52 -27.20 -21.73
C SER A 104 20.79 -28.39 -21.09
N GLU A 105 21.31 -29.60 -21.24
CA GLU A 105 20.76 -30.79 -20.58
C GLU A 105 20.84 -30.68 -19.05
N ALA A 106 22.01 -30.31 -18.52
CA ALA A 106 22.20 -30.02 -17.10
C ALA A 106 21.25 -28.93 -16.59
N PHE A 107 21.00 -27.89 -17.38
CA PHE A 107 19.99 -26.88 -17.05
C PHE A 107 18.60 -27.50 -16.84
N ASN A 108 18.17 -28.39 -17.75
CA ASN A 108 16.85 -29.03 -17.67
C ASN A 108 16.75 -29.99 -16.48
N ASP A 109 17.84 -30.68 -16.14
CA ASP A 109 17.86 -31.60 -14.99
C ASP A 109 17.82 -30.84 -13.66
N CYS A 110 18.61 -29.76 -13.52
CA CYS A 110 18.46 -28.81 -12.43
C CYS A 110 17.03 -28.28 -12.33
N PHE A 111 16.44 -27.91 -13.48
CA PHE A 111 15.11 -27.32 -13.50
C PHE A 111 14.08 -28.28 -12.93
N LYS A 112 14.08 -29.54 -13.37
CA LYS A 112 13.19 -30.59 -12.84
C LYS A 112 13.35 -30.75 -11.33
N LEU A 113 14.57 -30.72 -10.80
CA LEU A 113 14.82 -30.80 -9.36
C LEU A 113 14.20 -29.63 -8.60
N VAL A 114 14.34 -28.41 -9.11
CA VAL A 114 13.70 -27.24 -8.51
C VAL A 114 12.18 -27.35 -8.54
N VAL A 115 11.60 -27.84 -9.63
CA VAL A 115 10.15 -28.05 -9.73
C VAL A 115 9.66 -29.08 -8.73
N VAL A 116 10.40 -30.18 -8.53
CA VAL A 116 10.08 -31.19 -7.50
C VAL A 116 10.12 -30.58 -6.10
N SER A 117 11.10 -29.72 -5.81
CA SER A 117 11.24 -29.04 -4.51
C SER A 117 10.12 -28.06 -4.17
N LEU A 118 9.23 -27.70 -5.12
CA LEU A 118 8.02 -26.93 -4.81
C LEU A 118 7.02 -27.72 -3.96
N ASN A 119 7.13 -29.05 -3.93
CA ASN A 119 6.30 -29.94 -3.13
C ASN A 119 7.02 -30.43 -1.85
N ASP A 120 8.13 -29.78 -1.46
CA ASP A 120 8.85 -30.15 -0.24
C ASP A 120 7.98 -29.90 1.01
N PRO A 121 8.00 -30.79 2.02
CA PRO A 121 7.23 -30.59 3.25
C PRO A 121 7.72 -29.41 4.11
N VAL A 122 8.88 -28.81 3.79
CA VAL A 122 9.46 -27.69 4.56
C VAL A 122 9.32 -26.37 3.80
N ASP A 123 8.58 -25.43 4.38
CA ASP A 123 8.30 -24.10 3.80
C ASP A 123 9.58 -23.34 3.39
N ASP A 124 10.67 -23.45 4.15
CA ASP A 124 11.97 -22.82 3.84
C ASP A 124 12.61 -23.36 2.54
N VAL A 125 12.39 -24.63 2.24
CA VAL A 125 12.87 -25.29 1.02
C VAL A 125 12.01 -24.85 -0.17
N VAL A 126 10.68 -24.81 0.01
CA VAL A 126 9.72 -24.32 -0.99
C VAL A 126 10.02 -22.85 -1.33
N SER A 127 10.21 -22.00 -0.32
CA SER A 127 10.57 -20.59 -0.51
C SER A 127 11.86 -20.45 -1.30
N CYS A 128 12.89 -21.24 -0.98
CA CYS A 128 14.12 -21.21 -1.75
C CYS A 128 13.89 -21.66 -3.20
N ALA A 129 13.13 -22.72 -3.44
CA ALA A 129 12.82 -23.21 -4.79
C ALA A 129 12.12 -22.13 -5.63
N VAL A 130 11.15 -21.41 -5.05
CA VAL A 130 10.46 -20.28 -5.72
C VAL A 130 11.44 -19.16 -6.06
N THR A 131 12.32 -18.75 -5.14
CA THR A 131 13.33 -17.71 -5.44
C THR A 131 14.31 -18.15 -6.52
N THR A 132 14.63 -19.45 -6.58
CA THR A 132 15.49 -20.05 -7.60
C THR A 132 14.81 -20.03 -8.98
N LEU A 133 13.52 -20.36 -9.05
CA LEU A 133 12.72 -20.21 -10.28
C LEU A 133 12.63 -18.76 -10.75
N SER A 134 12.44 -17.81 -9.83
CA SER A 134 12.40 -16.39 -10.18
C SER A 134 13.71 -15.93 -10.84
N SER A 135 14.85 -16.42 -10.37
CA SER A 135 16.17 -16.15 -10.96
C SER A 135 16.30 -16.72 -12.37
N LEU A 136 15.84 -17.96 -12.57
CA LEU A 136 15.78 -18.61 -13.88
C LEU A 136 14.93 -17.83 -14.88
N LEU A 137 13.73 -17.43 -14.47
CA LEU A 137 12.79 -16.72 -15.33
C LEU A 137 13.27 -15.30 -15.66
N SER A 138 14.15 -14.72 -14.85
CA SER A 138 14.76 -13.42 -15.12
C SER A 138 15.99 -13.49 -16.04
N ASN A 139 16.47 -14.69 -16.38
CA ASN A 139 17.66 -14.87 -17.20
C ASN A 139 17.36 -14.58 -18.69
N PRO A 140 18.00 -13.58 -19.32
CA PRO A 140 17.79 -13.25 -20.73
C PRO A 140 18.30 -14.33 -21.69
N LEU A 141 19.19 -15.23 -21.25
CA LEU A 141 19.83 -16.25 -22.07
C LEU A 141 18.93 -17.47 -22.37
N VAL A 142 17.76 -17.57 -21.74
CA VAL A 142 16.79 -18.66 -21.92
C VAL A 142 15.48 -18.19 -22.54
N ASP A 143 15.48 -17.03 -23.20
CA ASP A 143 14.29 -16.34 -23.72
C ASP A 143 13.39 -17.26 -24.56
N GLU A 144 13.98 -18.01 -25.50
CA GLU A 144 13.26 -18.90 -26.41
C GLU A 144 12.49 -20.04 -25.71
N LYS A 145 12.95 -20.48 -24.53
CA LYS A 145 12.32 -21.58 -23.76
C LYS A 145 11.55 -21.10 -22.54
N ARG A 146 11.65 -19.80 -22.20
CA ARG A 146 11.08 -19.26 -20.96
C ARG A 146 9.58 -19.51 -20.87
N SER A 147 8.90 -19.42 -22.01
CA SER A 147 7.46 -19.67 -22.21
C SER A 147 7.05 -21.11 -21.82
N ASP A 148 7.82 -22.11 -22.26
CA ASP A 148 7.55 -23.53 -21.95
C ASP A 148 7.87 -23.88 -20.51
N LEU A 149 8.97 -23.34 -19.98
CA LEU A 149 9.42 -23.59 -18.61
C LEU A 149 8.43 -23.02 -17.59
N ILE A 150 7.93 -21.80 -17.83
CA ILE A 150 6.96 -21.19 -16.92
C ILE A 150 5.65 -21.97 -16.92
N GLN A 151 5.20 -22.46 -18.08
CA GLN A 151 3.96 -23.25 -18.18
C GLN A 151 4.03 -24.55 -17.37
N GLN A 152 5.21 -25.18 -17.29
CA GLN A 152 5.44 -26.40 -16.49
C GLN A 152 5.31 -26.17 -14.98
N VAL A 153 5.52 -24.95 -14.48
CA VAL A 153 5.47 -24.65 -13.04
C VAL A 153 4.16 -24.00 -12.59
N MET A 154 3.34 -23.49 -13.51
CA MET A 154 2.15 -22.71 -13.14
C MET A 154 1.16 -23.47 -12.24
N SER A 155 0.94 -24.77 -12.46
CA SER A 155 0.05 -25.57 -11.61
C SER A 155 0.51 -25.56 -10.15
N ASN A 156 1.81 -25.72 -9.92
CA ASN A 156 2.39 -25.71 -8.57
C ASN A 156 2.34 -24.30 -7.96
N VAL A 157 2.62 -23.26 -8.76
CA VAL A 157 2.54 -21.86 -8.32
C VAL A 157 1.13 -21.50 -7.84
N TRP A 158 0.10 -21.88 -8.58
CA TRP A 158 -1.29 -21.63 -8.18
C TRP A 158 -1.71 -22.40 -6.94
N GLN A 159 -1.29 -23.67 -6.82
CA GLN A 159 -1.54 -24.46 -5.62
C GLN A 159 -0.87 -23.83 -4.38
N LEU A 160 0.37 -23.36 -4.51
CA LEU A 160 1.06 -22.66 -3.43
C LEU A 160 0.40 -21.33 -3.09
N LEU A 161 -0.03 -20.53 -4.08
CA LEU A 161 -0.77 -19.29 -3.82
C LEU A 161 -2.08 -19.55 -3.08
N GLU A 162 -2.82 -20.60 -3.44
CA GLU A 162 -4.04 -20.98 -2.75
C GLU A 162 -3.77 -21.36 -1.28
N GLN A 163 -2.69 -22.12 -1.02
CA GLN A 163 -2.28 -22.48 0.34
C GLN A 163 -1.85 -21.25 1.14
N GLU A 164 -0.99 -20.41 0.56
CA GLU A 164 -0.52 -19.18 1.19
C GLU A 164 -1.69 -18.26 1.52
N SER A 165 -2.67 -18.06 0.61
CA SER A 165 -3.85 -17.22 0.84
C SER A 165 -4.65 -17.61 2.09
N LYS A 166 -4.54 -18.88 2.53
CA LYS A 166 -5.23 -19.42 3.71
C LYS A 166 -4.36 -19.42 4.97
N LYS A 167 -3.04 -19.18 4.87
CA LYS A 167 -2.12 -19.22 6.01
C LYS A 167 -2.28 -18.00 6.92
N GLU A 168 -2.41 -18.28 8.22
CA GLU A 168 -2.47 -17.25 9.25
C GLU A 168 -1.12 -16.52 9.43
N GLN A 169 -0.01 -17.15 9.04
CA GLN A 169 1.34 -16.57 9.10
C GLN A 169 1.55 -15.38 8.16
N LEU A 170 0.77 -15.27 7.07
CA LEU A 170 0.70 -14.04 6.28
C LEU A 170 0.20 -12.86 7.12
N ARG A 171 -0.50 -13.09 8.24
CA ARG A 171 -0.94 -12.05 9.19
C ARG A 171 0.16 -11.67 10.19
N THR A 172 1.29 -12.39 10.22
CA THR A 172 2.41 -12.18 11.17
C THR A 172 3.66 -11.53 10.56
N GLY A 173 3.63 -11.14 9.28
CA GLY A 173 4.71 -10.33 8.68
C GLY A 173 5.68 -11.07 7.75
N LEU A 174 5.46 -12.35 7.44
CA LEU A 174 6.28 -13.13 6.50
C LEU A 174 5.60 -13.15 5.11
N ASP A 175 6.05 -12.31 4.17
CA ASP A 175 5.39 -12.15 2.84
C ASP A 175 6.27 -12.50 1.63
N ALA A 176 7.56 -12.79 1.84
CA ALA A 176 8.53 -12.95 0.76
C ALA A 176 8.13 -14.03 -0.26
N LEU A 177 7.65 -15.19 0.22
CA LEU A 177 7.18 -16.28 -0.65
C LEU A 177 6.00 -15.86 -1.52
N ALA A 178 4.98 -15.21 -0.94
CA ALA A 178 3.81 -14.74 -1.68
C ALA A 178 4.21 -13.71 -2.76
N VAL A 179 5.09 -12.78 -2.42
CA VAL A 179 5.63 -11.76 -3.34
C VAL A 179 6.34 -12.41 -4.53
N ASP A 180 7.18 -13.41 -4.29
CA ASP A 180 7.90 -14.12 -5.34
C ASP A 180 6.95 -14.95 -6.22
N LEU A 181 5.97 -15.64 -5.64
CA LEU A 181 4.93 -16.37 -6.38
C LEU A 181 4.14 -15.45 -7.30
N ILE A 182 3.67 -14.29 -6.80
CA ILE A 182 2.98 -13.28 -7.60
C ILE A 182 3.88 -12.76 -8.73
N GLY A 183 5.18 -12.59 -8.47
CA GLY A 183 6.17 -12.19 -9.49
C GLY A 183 6.33 -13.22 -10.61
N ILE A 184 6.22 -14.52 -10.31
CA ILE A 184 6.22 -15.58 -11.32
C ILE A 184 4.93 -15.48 -12.17
N VAL A 185 3.76 -15.31 -11.56
CA VAL A 185 2.49 -15.13 -12.30
C VAL A 185 2.52 -13.91 -13.22
N GLU A 186 3.06 -12.79 -12.75
CA GLU A 186 3.23 -11.56 -13.54
C GLU A 186 4.11 -11.82 -14.77
N THR A 187 5.20 -12.55 -14.59
CA THR A 187 6.12 -12.94 -15.67
C THR A 187 5.41 -13.86 -16.67
N TRP A 188 4.60 -14.82 -16.20
CA TRP A 188 3.83 -15.71 -17.04
C TRP A 188 2.85 -14.97 -17.94
N LEU A 189 2.04 -14.07 -17.37
CA LEU A 189 1.14 -13.24 -18.18
C LEU A 189 1.94 -12.39 -19.18
N ARG A 190 3.09 -11.84 -18.80
CA ARG A 190 3.89 -11.04 -19.75
C ARG A 190 4.38 -11.86 -20.95
N LEU A 191 4.80 -13.10 -20.74
CA LEU A 191 5.34 -13.97 -21.80
C LEU A 191 4.26 -14.63 -22.65
N GLN A 192 3.11 -14.93 -22.06
CA GLN A 192 1.99 -15.58 -22.73
C GLN A 192 0.88 -14.55 -22.96
N GLU A 193 0.91 -13.87 -24.11
CA GLU A 193 -0.01 -12.77 -24.41
C GLU A 193 -1.49 -13.19 -24.41
N THR A 194 -1.78 -14.45 -24.77
CA THR A 194 -3.14 -15.01 -24.83
C THR A 194 -3.60 -15.67 -23.53
N SER A 195 -2.75 -15.78 -22.52
CA SER A 195 -3.14 -16.38 -21.23
C SER A 195 -4.08 -15.44 -20.47
N VAL A 196 -5.15 -16.03 -19.93
CA VAL A 196 -6.14 -15.34 -19.08
C VAL A 196 -6.26 -16.05 -17.74
N LEU A 197 -6.49 -15.29 -16.66
CA LEU A 197 -6.70 -15.84 -15.32
C LEU A 197 -8.15 -16.33 -15.16
N THR A 198 -8.32 -17.47 -14.52
CA THR A 198 -9.64 -17.97 -14.09
C THR A 198 -10.21 -17.13 -12.94
N ARG A 199 -11.53 -17.20 -12.72
CA ARG A 199 -12.20 -16.52 -11.60
C ARG A 199 -11.58 -16.90 -10.25
N ASP A 200 -11.35 -18.19 -10.00
CA ASP A 200 -10.81 -18.65 -8.72
C ASP A 200 -9.38 -18.12 -8.49
N GLN A 201 -8.57 -18.04 -9.55
CA GLN A 201 -7.23 -17.45 -9.49
C GLN A 201 -7.28 -15.95 -9.19
N ILE A 202 -8.20 -15.21 -9.84
CA ILE A 202 -8.42 -13.78 -9.57
C ILE A 202 -8.82 -13.59 -8.10
N MET A 203 -9.81 -14.34 -7.62
CA MET A 203 -10.31 -14.19 -6.24
C MET A 203 -9.28 -14.61 -5.19
N THR A 204 -8.47 -15.63 -5.47
CA THR A 204 -7.34 -16.02 -4.61
C THR A 204 -6.39 -14.84 -4.45
N ILE A 205 -5.97 -14.22 -5.56
CA ILE A 205 -5.06 -13.07 -5.52
C ILE A 205 -5.69 -11.85 -4.84
N VAL A 206 -6.96 -11.55 -5.12
CA VAL A 206 -7.69 -10.44 -4.47
C VAL A 206 -7.73 -10.63 -2.96
N SER A 207 -7.98 -11.84 -2.48
CA SER A 207 -8.03 -12.14 -1.03
C SER A 207 -6.68 -11.94 -0.31
N MET A 208 -5.57 -11.91 -1.06
CA MET A 208 -4.23 -11.70 -0.51
C MET A 208 -3.85 -10.22 -0.42
N VAL A 209 -4.68 -9.31 -0.93
CA VAL A 209 -4.47 -7.86 -0.81
C VAL A 209 -4.66 -7.43 0.65
N ASP A 210 -3.68 -6.71 1.17
CA ASP A 210 -3.65 -6.26 2.57
C ASP A 210 -2.86 -4.96 2.70
N GLU A 211 -3.38 -3.98 3.46
CA GLU A 211 -2.73 -2.70 3.69
C GLU A 211 -1.38 -2.79 4.42
N GLN A 212 -1.16 -3.84 5.21
CA GLN A 212 0.08 -4.05 5.96
C GLN A 212 1.21 -4.55 5.05
N PHE A 213 0.89 -5.14 3.90
CA PHE A 213 1.84 -5.80 2.99
C PHE A 213 1.94 -5.08 1.65
N GLN A 214 2.62 -3.95 1.66
CA GLN A 214 2.64 -3.02 0.53
C GLN A 214 3.18 -3.61 -0.76
N SER A 215 4.33 -4.27 -0.71
CA SER A 215 5.00 -4.83 -1.89
C SER A 215 4.11 -5.87 -2.57
N ARG A 216 3.49 -6.74 -1.76
CA ARG A 216 2.52 -7.74 -2.20
C ARG A 216 1.31 -7.08 -2.85
N SER A 217 0.63 -6.20 -2.15
CA SER A 217 -0.58 -5.52 -2.63
C SER A 217 -0.34 -4.72 -3.91
N GLN A 218 0.82 -4.06 -4.05
CA GLN A 218 1.20 -3.36 -5.28
C GLN A 218 1.37 -4.30 -6.47
N LYS A 219 2.10 -5.41 -6.28
CA LYS A 219 2.29 -6.42 -7.33
C LYS A 219 0.95 -7.05 -7.74
N ILE A 220 0.07 -7.30 -6.77
CA ILE A 220 -1.28 -7.80 -7.04
C ILE A 220 -2.06 -6.81 -7.91
N ILE A 221 -2.05 -5.51 -7.60
CA ILE A 221 -2.76 -4.50 -8.40
C ILE A 221 -2.23 -4.46 -9.84
N ALA A 222 -0.91 -4.48 -10.03
CA ALA A 222 -0.31 -4.49 -11.37
C ALA A 222 -0.67 -5.77 -12.15
N LEU A 223 -0.69 -6.91 -11.46
CA LEU A 223 -1.10 -8.19 -12.01
C LEU A 223 -2.57 -8.19 -12.44
N LEU A 224 -3.46 -7.74 -11.55
CA LEU A 224 -4.90 -7.61 -11.82
C LEU A 224 -5.14 -6.70 -13.02
N PHE A 225 -4.48 -5.53 -13.09
CA PHE A 225 -4.61 -4.65 -14.24
C PHE A 225 -4.28 -5.36 -15.56
N THR A 226 -3.21 -6.15 -15.59
CA THR A 226 -2.82 -6.93 -16.78
C THR A 226 -3.85 -8.02 -17.09
N ALA A 227 -4.34 -8.73 -16.08
CA ALA A 227 -5.34 -9.78 -16.23
C ALA A 227 -6.66 -9.23 -16.79
N PHE A 228 -7.15 -8.11 -16.24
CA PHE A 228 -8.40 -7.48 -16.68
C PHE A 228 -8.31 -6.88 -18.08
N ARG A 229 -7.16 -6.31 -18.45
CA ARG A 229 -6.93 -5.83 -19.82
C ARG A 229 -7.08 -6.92 -20.89
N ARG A 230 -6.89 -8.18 -20.50
CA ARG A 230 -6.96 -9.35 -21.37
C ARG A 230 -8.20 -10.20 -21.09
N ASP A 231 -9.09 -9.75 -20.23
CA ASP A 231 -10.26 -10.53 -19.86
C ASP A 231 -11.20 -10.61 -21.07
N GLU A 232 -11.30 -11.80 -21.68
CA GLU A 232 -12.26 -12.09 -22.75
C GLU A 232 -13.63 -12.51 -22.18
N GLY A 233 -13.95 -12.06 -20.97
CA GLY A 233 -15.17 -12.44 -20.24
C GLY A 233 -15.03 -13.71 -19.40
N VAL A 234 -13.86 -13.98 -18.82
CA VAL A 234 -13.68 -15.06 -17.84
C VAL A 234 -14.49 -14.81 -16.57
N LEU A 235 -14.64 -13.55 -16.17
CA LEU A 235 -15.63 -13.14 -15.17
C LEU A 235 -17.08 -13.23 -15.67
N ASN A 236 -17.30 -13.19 -17.00
CA ASN A 236 -18.61 -13.29 -17.62
C ASN A 236 -19.13 -14.74 -17.76
N GLY A 237 -18.25 -15.74 -17.74
CA GLY A 237 -18.58 -17.18 -17.89
C GLY A 237 -19.39 -17.79 -16.74
N ALA A 238 -19.61 -17.07 -15.64
CA ALA A 238 -20.42 -17.49 -14.49
C ALA A 238 -21.94 -17.41 -14.74
N LEU A 239 -22.41 -17.69 -15.96
CA LEU A 239 -23.83 -17.84 -16.30
C LEU A 239 -24.55 -18.95 -15.50
N ARG A 240 -23.83 -19.73 -14.69
CA ARG A 240 -24.41 -20.79 -13.85
C ARG A 240 -24.70 -20.39 -12.39
N THR A 241 -24.21 -19.26 -11.88
CA THR A 241 -24.41 -18.89 -10.46
C THR A 241 -25.05 -17.52 -10.20
N GLY A 242 -25.52 -16.81 -11.24
CA GLY A 242 -26.33 -15.59 -11.10
C GLY A 242 -25.51 -14.29 -11.08
N LEU A 243 -26.17 -13.18 -11.46
CA LEU A 243 -25.57 -11.83 -11.50
C LEU A 243 -24.95 -11.40 -10.15
N ASP A 244 -25.45 -11.95 -9.05
CA ASP A 244 -25.08 -11.57 -7.68
C ASP A 244 -23.65 -11.97 -7.32
N ALA A 245 -23.18 -13.14 -7.77
CA ALA A 245 -21.85 -13.62 -7.41
C ALA A 245 -20.74 -12.81 -8.08
N LEU A 246 -20.95 -12.32 -9.31
CA LEU A 246 -20.00 -11.44 -9.97
C LEU A 246 -20.05 -10.05 -9.33
N ALA A 247 -21.23 -9.50 -9.07
CA ALA A 247 -21.35 -8.21 -8.39
C ALA A 247 -20.67 -8.20 -7.01
N VAL A 248 -20.79 -9.28 -6.24
CA VAL A 248 -20.09 -9.45 -4.94
C VAL A 248 -18.57 -9.46 -5.10
N ASP A 249 -18.04 -10.20 -6.07
CA ASP A 249 -16.60 -10.22 -6.34
C ASP A 249 -16.09 -8.83 -6.78
N LEU A 250 -16.85 -8.16 -7.65
CA LEU A 250 -16.53 -6.82 -8.13
C LEU A 250 -16.60 -5.79 -6.98
N ILE A 251 -17.58 -5.89 -6.09
CA ILE A 251 -17.69 -5.05 -4.89
C ILE A 251 -16.54 -5.33 -3.92
N GLY A 252 -16.22 -6.60 -3.65
CA GLY A 252 -15.12 -6.98 -2.76
C GLY A 252 -13.75 -6.50 -3.26
N ILE A 253 -13.53 -6.52 -4.58
CA ILE A 253 -12.38 -5.86 -5.21
C ILE A 253 -12.44 -4.36 -4.89
N VAL A 254 -13.54 -3.69 -5.19
CA VAL A 254 -13.67 -2.24 -4.96
C VAL A 254 -13.50 -1.83 -3.49
N GLU A 255 -14.06 -2.58 -2.53
CA GLU A 255 -13.94 -2.35 -1.09
C GLU A 255 -12.48 -2.48 -0.65
N THR A 256 -11.82 -3.56 -1.08
CA THR A 256 -10.38 -3.79 -0.83
C THR A 256 -9.54 -2.62 -1.38
N TRP A 257 -9.97 -2.04 -2.50
CA TRP A 257 -9.26 -0.99 -3.21
C TRP A 257 -9.44 0.37 -2.56
N LEU A 258 -10.65 0.71 -2.14
CA LEU A 258 -10.93 1.89 -1.34
C LEU A 258 -10.19 1.84 0.00
N ARG A 259 -10.22 0.68 0.65
CA ARG A 259 -9.48 0.46 1.89
C ARG A 259 -7.99 0.68 1.70
N LEU A 260 -7.36 0.08 0.69
CA LEU A 260 -5.94 0.33 0.41
C LEU A 260 -5.63 1.83 0.21
N GLN A 261 -6.48 2.58 -0.48
CA GLN A 261 -6.28 4.02 -0.66
C GLN A 261 -6.37 4.78 0.66
N GLU A 262 -7.26 4.36 1.55
CA GLU A 262 -7.53 5.02 2.82
C GLU A 262 -6.56 4.58 3.93
N THR A 263 -6.10 3.34 3.94
CA THR A 263 -5.35 2.74 5.06
C THR A 263 -3.89 2.42 4.75
N SER A 264 -3.48 2.28 3.48
CA SER A 264 -2.12 1.83 3.15
C SER A 264 -1.07 2.94 3.13
N VAL A 265 0.19 2.55 3.35
CA VAL A 265 1.35 3.45 3.42
C VAL A 265 1.83 3.94 2.04
N LEU A 266 1.00 4.63 1.26
CA LEU A 266 1.46 5.12 -0.06
C LEU A 266 2.46 6.30 0.00
N THR A 267 2.79 6.77 1.21
CA THR A 267 3.47 8.03 1.47
C THR A 267 4.98 8.04 1.22
N ARG A 268 5.68 6.91 1.34
CA ARG A 268 7.16 6.95 1.27
C ARG A 268 7.76 7.10 -0.12
N LEU A 269 6.99 7.05 -1.20
CA LEU A 269 7.57 7.11 -2.55
C LEU A 269 6.72 8.00 -3.48
N ARG A 270 7.03 9.30 -3.45
CA ARG A 270 6.53 10.33 -4.39
C ARG A 270 6.62 9.93 -5.87
N ASN A 271 7.54 9.02 -6.23
CA ASN A 271 7.70 8.47 -7.58
C ASN A 271 6.86 7.21 -7.87
N MET A 272 6.28 6.55 -6.86
CA MET A 272 5.45 5.35 -7.03
C MET A 272 3.94 5.65 -7.01
N GLY A 273 3.54 6.82 -6.48
CA GLY A 273 2.16 7.30 -6.52
C GLY A 273 1.63 7.43 -7.94
N GLU A 274 2.46 7.81 -8.91
CA GLU A 274 2.05 7.94 -10.32
C GLU A 274 1.75 6.59 -10.98
N SER A 275 2.56 5.54 -10.72
CA SER A 275 2.33 4.21 -11.26
C SER A 275 1.06 3.59 -10.68
N ILE A 276 0.88 3.65 -9.35
CA ILE A 276 -0.32 3.12 -8.71
C ILE A 276 -1.56 3.91 -9.14
N HIS A 277 -1.47 5.24 -9.25
CA HIS A 277 -2.55 6.08 -9.76
C HIS A 277 -2.92 5.74 -11.20
N PHE A 278 -1.93 5.49 -12.06
CA PHE A 278 -2.14 5.08 -13.45
C PHE A 278 -2.84 3.73 -13.52
N HIS A 279 -2.36 2.72 -12.80
CA HIS A 279 -2.98 1.39 -12.77
C HIS A 279 -4.39 1.46 -12.17
N PHE A 280 -4.61 2.30 -11.15
CA PHE A 280 -5.90 2.49 -10.48
C PHE A 280 -6.94 3.15 -11.38
N THR A 281 -6.58 4.28 -12.00
CA THR A 281 -7.47 5.01 -12.92
C THR A 281 -7.76 4.17 -14.15
N SER A 282 -6.74 3.50 -14.69
CA SER A 282 -6.87 2.67 -15.88
C SER A 282 -7.68 1.40 -15.60
N PHE A 283 -7.52 0.78 -14.42
CA PHE A 283 -8.38 -0.33 -14.01
C PHE A 283 -9.83 0.13 -13.88
N THR A 284 -10.08 1.22 -13.16
CA THR A 284 -11.44 1.72 -12.94
C THR A 284 -12.15 1.98 -14.27
N LEU A 285 -11.45 2.62 -15.21
CA LEU A 285 -11.98 2.89 -16.53
C LEU A 285 -12.28 1.60 -17.29
N LEU A 286 -11.35 0.65 -17.29
CA LEU A 286 -11.47 -0.60 -18.03
C LEU A 286 -12.56 -1.51 -17.45
N PHE A 287 -12.58 -1.64 -16.13
CA PHE A 287 -13.56 -2.39 -15.38
C PHE A 287 -14.98 -1.84 -15.56
N MET A 288 -15.14 -0.52 -15.51
CA MET A 288 -16.44 0.13 -15.65
C MET A 288 -16.94 0.10 -17.09
N LEU A 289 -16.05 0.09 -18.08
CA LEU A 289 -16.40 -0.09 -19.49
C LEU A 289 -16.87 -1.53 -19.76
N GLU A 290 -16.14 -2.52 -19.26
CA GLU A 290 -16.39 -3.95 -19.55
C GLU A 290 -17.63 -4.49 -18.82
N PHE A 291 -17.83 -4.09 -17.56
CA PHE A 291 -18.89 -4.63 -16.70
C PHE A 291 -20.10 -3.69 -16.50
N ARG A 292 -20.15 -2.60 -17.27
CA ARG A 292 -21.15 -1.52 -17.17
C ARG A 292 -22.58 -2.00 -16.93
N SER A 293 -23.08 -2.86 -17.81
CA SER A 293 -24.47 -3.31 -17.82
C SER A 293 -24.83 -4.15 -16.59
N LYS A 294 -23.88 -4.91 -16.05
CA LYS A 294 -24.05 -5.76 -14.87
C LYS A 294 -23.98 -4.95 -13.58
N LEU A 295 -23.03 -4.03 -13.51
CA LEU A 295 -22.85 -3.16 -12.33
C LEU A 295 -24.07 -2.25 -12.12
N ILE A 296 -24.67 -1.74 -13.19
CA ILE A 296 -25.91 -0.95 -13.13
C ILE A 296 -27.04 -1.72 -12.43
N GLN A 297 -27.17 -3.02 -12.70
CA GLN A 297 -28.24 -3.85 -12.14
C GLN A 297 -27.96 -4.27 -10.70
N SER A 298 -26.74 -4.06 -10.19
CA SER A 298 -26.35 -4.41 -8.83
C SER A 298 -26.85 -3.37 -7.83
N LYS A 299 -27.93 -3.70 -7.11
CA LYS A 299 -28.38 -2.90 -5.94
C LYS A 299 -27.30 -2.87 -4.85
N ALA A 300 -26.54 -3.95 -4.70
CA ALA A 300 -25.47 -4.05 -3.72
C ALA A 300 -24.35 -3.01 -3.93
N LEU A 301 -24.05 -2.60 -5.17
CA LEU A 301 -23.08 -1.54 -5.44
C LEU A 301 -23.66 -0.15 -5.14
N LEU A 302 -24.92 0.06 -5.50
CA LEU A 302 -25.64 1.32 -5.27
C LEU A 302 -25.75 1.64 -3.77
N ASP A 303 -26.01 0.64 -2.94
CA ASP A 303 -26.10 0.78 -1.48
C ASP A 303 -24.76 1.20 -0.84
N LYS A 304 -23.64 1.07 -1.56
CA LYS A 304 -22.28 1.42 -1.07
C LYS A 304 -21.88 2.86 -1.37
N ILE A 305 -22.54 3.53 -2.31
CA ILE A 305 -22.18 4.91 -2.71
C ILE A 305 -22.24 5.86 -1.51
N GLY A 306 -23.31 5.78 -0.71
CA GLY A 306 -23.48 6.63 0.48
C GLY A 306 -22.38 6.40 1.53
N PRO A 307 -22.18 5.16 2.02
CA PRO A 307 -21.08 4.81 2.90
C PRO A 307 -19.70 5.26 2.39
N TRP A 308 -19.35 4.96 1.15
CA TRP A 308 -18.04 5.34 0.60
C TRP A 308 -17.86 6.85 0.42
N ALA A 309 -18.92 7.57 0.03
CA ALA A 309 -18.91 9.03 0.07
C ALA A 309 -18.64 9.54 1.50
N GLY A 310 -19.24 8.88 2.49
CA GLY A 310 -19.04 9.12 3.92
C GLY A 310 -17.57 9.09 4.34
N CYS A 311 -16.79 8.10 3.93
CA CYS A 311 -15.35 8.02 4.23
C CYS A 311 -14.59 9.28 3.77
N LEU A 312 -14.88 9.74 2.54
CA LEU A 312 -14.21 10.88 1.92
C LEU A 312 -14.57 12.22 2.56
N LEU A 313 -15.64 12.26 3.36
CA LEU A 313 -16.12 13.48 4.04
C LEU A 313 -15.50 13.68 5.42
N LEU A 314 -14.74 12.71 5.93
CA LEU A 314 -14.18 12.75 7.29
C LEU A 314 -13.03 13.74 7.45
N ASP A 315 -12.91 14.29 8.65
CA ASP A 315 -11.79 15.14 9.03
C ASP A 315 -10.50 14.30 9.13
N HIS A 316 -9.45 14.74 8.45
CA HIS A 316 -8.15 14.08 8.51
C HIS A 316 -7.45 14.23 9.87
N ARG A 317 -7.85 15.21 10.70
CA ARG A 317 -7.33 15.40 12.06
C ARG A 317 -7.85 14.31 13.00
N ASN A 318 -8.99 13.72 12.69
CA ASN A 318 -9.55 12.55 13.35
C ASN A 318 -9.88 11.47 12.33
N ALA A 319 -8.84 11.00 11.64
CA ALA A 319 -8.94 10.03 10.55
C ALA A 319 -9.22 8.61 11.08
N VAL A 320 -10.29 8.41 11.85
CA VAL A 320 -10.73 7.10 12.36
C VAL A 320 -12.08 6.77 11.74
N ILE A 321 -12.20 5.56 11.22
CA ILE A 321 -13.43 5.06 10.60
C ILE A 321 -13.90 3.78 11.28
N ASP A 322 -15.22 3.63 11.37
CA ASP A 322 -15.83 2.33 11.61
C ASP A 322 -15.94 1.58 10.28
N VAL A 323 -15.14 0.53 10.13
CA VAL A 323 -15.05 -0.18 8.85
C VAL A 323 -16.34 -0.87 8.41
N PHE A 324 -17.21 -1.24 9.35
CA PHE A 324 -18.49 -1.87 9.03
C PHE A 324 -19.54 -0.83 8.65
N THR A 325 -19.51 0.34 9.30
CA THR A 325 -20.40 1.47 8.96
C THR A 325 -20.15 1.94 7.53
N TYR A 326 -18.88 1.99 7.13
CA TYR A 326 -18.50 2.47 5.81
C TYR A 326 -18.33 1.37 4.76
N CYS A 327 -18.59 0.10 5.10
CA CYS A 327 -18.47 -1.03 4.19
C CYS A 327 -17.06 -1.14 3.56
N VAL A 328 -16.04 -1.12 4.41
CA VAL A 328 -14.62 -1.28 4.05
C VAL A 328 -13.93 -2.30 4.97
N ASP A 329 -14.70 -3.22 5.55
CA ASP A 329 -14.18 -4.32 6.37
C ASP A 329 -13.47 -5.39 5.52
N ILE A 330 -12.55 -6.14 6.13
CA ILE A 330 -11.84 -7.26 5.50
C ILE A 330 -11.88 -8.49 6.41
N ALA A 331 -11.37 -9.62 5.94
CA ALA A 331 -11.34 -10.87 6.71
C ALA A 331 -10.67 -10.78 8.09
N THR A 332 -9.83 -9.77 8.34
CA THR A 332 -9.18 -9.50 9.64
C THR A 332 -9.88 -8.43 10.48
N SER A 333 -10.91 -7.77 9.95
CA SER A 333 -11.69 -6.78 10.71
C SER A 333 -12.53 -7.49 11.79
N SER A 334 -12.52 -6.94 13.01
CA SER A 334 -13.28 -7.48 14.14
C SER A 334 -14.41 -6.53 14.54
N ARG A 335 -15.61 -7.06 14.80
CA ARG A 335 -16.72 -6.27 15.34
C ARG A 335 -16.47 -5.80 16.78
N ASP A 336 -15.57 -6.47 17.50
CA ASP A 336 -15.19 -6.06 18.85
C ASP A 336 -14.22 -4.85 18.82
N ASP A 337 -13.54 -4.62 17.69
CA ASP A 337 -12.67 -3.46 17.45
C ASP A 337 -12.87 -2.93 16.02
N PRO A 338 -13.99 -2.23 15.76
CA PRO A 338 -14.38 -1.82 14.41
C PRO A 338 -13.64 -0.56 13.93
N LEU A 339 -12.91 0.12 14.80
CA LEU A 339 -12.33 1.43 14.53
C LEU A 339 -10.92 1.30 13.95
N ILE A 340 -10.75 1.75 12.70
CA ILE A 340 -9.45 1.77 12.03
C ILE A 340 -9.04 3.21 11.74
N ARG A 341 -7.76 3.51 11.98
CA ARG A 341 -7.16 4.77 11.55
C ARG A 341 -6.89 4.75 10.05
N MET A 342 -7.47 5.69 9.32
CA MET A 342 -7.09 5.95 7.95
C MET A 342 -5.65 6.46 7.92
N GLY A 343 -4.84 5.81 7.11
CA GLY A 343 -3.53 6.27 6.71
C GLY A 343 -2.32 5.59 7.31
N SER A 344 -2.46 4.39 7.88
CA SER A 344 -1.38 3.62 8.50
C SER A 344 -0.69 4.32 9.68
N GLU A 345 0.08 3.55 10.43
CA GLU A 345 0.89 4.06 11.55
C GLU A 345 1.92 5.10 11.09
N GLU A 346 2.29 5.13 9.82
CA GLU A 346 3.34 6.00 9.31
C GLU A 346 2.91 7.45 9.16
N VAL A 347 1.62 7.70 8.88
CA VAL A 347 1.09 9.07 8.83
C VAL A 347 1.16 9.76 10.21
N ARG A 348 1.23 8.97 11.30
CA ARG A 348 1.48 9.51 12.64
C ARG A 348 2.83 10.24 12.75
N CYS A 349 3.82 9.79 11.98
CA CYS A 349 5.17 10.34 12.02
C CYS A 349 5.36 11.57 11.11
N LEU A 350 4.34 11.95 10.33
CA LEU A 350 4.38 13.10 9.44
C LEU A 350 4.05 14.40 10.19
N SER A 351 4.58 15.52 9.70
CA SER A 351 4.12 16.85 10.13
C SER A 351 2.69 17.10 9.66
N ASP A 352 1.96 18.03 10.30
CA ASP A 352 0.55 18.27 9.95
C ASP A 352 0.38 18.73 8.49
N LYS A 353 1.31 19.52 7.97
CA LYS A 353 1.32 19.89 6.55
C LYS A 353 1.48 18.69 5.62
N GLU A 354 2.37 17.76 5.97
CA GLU A 354 2.56 16.53 5.18
C GLU A 354 1.34 15.61 5.28
N LYS A 355 0.68 15.56 6.45
CA LYS A 355 -0.60 14.85 6.59
C LYS A 355 -1.66 15.43 5.67
N ASP A 356 -1.81 16.75 5.64
CA ASP A 356 -2.78 17.43 4.78
C ASP A 356 -2.60 17.03 3.31
N ASP A 357 -1.38 17.14 2.80
CA ASP A 357 -1.05 16.79 1.41
C ASP A 357 -1.42 15.33 1.10
N VAL A 358 -1.14 14.42 2.03
CA VAL A 358 -1.39 12.98 1.88
C VAL A 358 -2.87 12.65 1.91
N TYR A 359 -3.60 13.16 2.90
CA TYR A 359 -5.03 12.90 3.03
C TYR A 359 -5.81 13.54 1.88
N ILE A 360 -5.46 14.75 1.44
CA ILE A 360 -6.11 15.40 0.30
C ILE A 360 -5.84 14.61 -0.98
N THR A 361 -4.59 14.21 -1.24
CA THR A 361 -4.25 13.41 -2.42
C THR A 361 -5.05 12.11 -2.46
N ARG A 362 -5.15 11.40 -1.33
CA ARG A 362 -5.93 10.16 -1.22
C ARG A 362 -7.41 10.38 -1.47
N LYS A 363 -7.99 11.43 -0.88
CA LYS A 363 -9.39 11.80 -1.12
C LYS A 363 -9.67 12.06 -2.60
N ILE A 364 -8.77 12.75 -3.30
CA ILE A 364 -8.91 13.01 -4.75
C ILE A 364 -8.88 11.69 -5.53
N ILE A 365 -7.95 10.78 -5.21
CA ILE A 365 -7.84 9.49 -5.90
C ILE A 365 -9.10 8.63 -5.69
N ALA A 366 -9.56 8.50 -4.45
CA ALA A 366 -10.77 7.75 -4.14
C ALA A 366 -12.03 8.43 -4.71
N ALA A 367 -12.07 9.77 -4.75
CA ALA A 367 -13.16 10.51 -5.39
C ALA A 367 -13.25 10.26 -6.90
N LYS A 368 -12.13 10.15 -7.63
CA LYS A 368 -12.12 9.77 -9.06
C LYS A 368 -12.79 8.42 -9.29
N PHE A 369 -12.50 7.49 -8.40
CA PHE A 369 -13.09 6.16 -8.43
C PHE A 369 -14.61 6.23 -8.20
N LEU A 370 -15.01 6.84 -7.09
CA LEU A 370 -16.42 6.98 -6.72
C LEU A 370 -17.22 7.76 -7.76
N ALA A 371 -16.66 8.82 -8.33
CA ALA A 371 -17.25 9.62 -9.40
C ALA A 371 -17.64 8.79 -10.62
N THR A 372 -16.83 7.79 -10.97
CA THR A 372 -17.13 6.90 -12.10
C THR A 372 -18.33 6.00 -11.79
N ILE A 373 -18.45 5.51 -10.55
CA ILE A 373 -19.61 4.71 -10.09
C ILE A 373 -20.87 5.56 -10.00
N ILE A 374 -20.76 6.77 -9.46
CA ILE A 374 -21.85 7.74 -9.42
C ILE A 374 -22.35 7.99 -10.84
N GLN A 375 -21.46 8.26 -11.79
CA GLN A 375 -21.85 8.48 -13.19
C GLN A 375 -22.56 7.25 -13.77
N LEU A 376 -22.04 6.05 -13.51
CA LEU A 376 -22.63 4.80 -14.01
C LEU A 376 -24.10 4.66 -13.58
N HIS A 377 -24.37 4.87 -12.29
CA HIS A 377 -25.74 4.77 -11.77
C HIS A 377 -26.59 5.97 -12.17
N TYR A 378 -26.02 7.15 -12.32
CA TYR A 378 -26.73 8.32 -12.86
C TYR A 378 -27.22 8.07 -14.30
N GLU A 379 -26.42 7.38 -15.12
CA GLU A 379 -26.77 7.00 -16.50
C GLU A 379 -27.79 5.87 -16.59
N SER A 380 -27.98 5.10 -15.51
CA SER A 380 -28.75 3.86 -15.52
C SER A 380 -30.27 4.03 -15.62
N ARG A 381 -30.80 5.21 -15.25
CA ARG A 381 -32.24 5.52 -15.18
C ARG A 381 -33.06 4.53 -14.33
N ILE A 382 -32.43 3.85 -13.37
CA ILE A 382 -33.13 2.98 -12.42
C ILE A 382 -33.80 3.79 -11.31
N GLU A 383 -34.80 3.19 -10.66
CA GLU A 383 -35.51 3.76 -9.51
C GLU A 383 -35.23 2.94 -8.25
N LEU A 384 -35.07 3.63 -7.12
CA LEU A 384 -34.98 3.08 -5.77
C LEU A 384 -36.25 3.42 -5.02
N ASP A 385 -37.06 2.43 -4.66
CA ASP A 385 -38.28 2.60 -3.85
C ASP A 385 -39.22 3.71 -4.37
N GLY A 386 -39.30 3.87 -5.70
CA GLY A 386 -40.11 4.88 -6.38
C GLY A 386 -39.43 6.24 -6.60
N GLN A 387 -38.18 6.40 -6.17
CA GLN A 387 -37.36 7.58 -6.42
C GLN A 387 -36.32 7.31 -7.53
N PRO A 388 -36.20 8.18 -8.55
CA PRO A 388 -35.13 8.07 -9.54
C PRO A 388 -33.74 8.14 -8.88
N VAL A 389 -32.84 7.23 -9.24
CA VAL A 389 -31.46 7.24 -8.71
C VAL A 389 -30.72 8.53 -9.06
N THR A 390 -31.04 9.15 -10.20
CA THR A 390 -30.53 10.47 -10.59
C THR A 390 -30.87 11.55 -9.57
N GLU A 391 -32.05 11.49 -8.94
CA GLU A 391 -32.46 12.40 -7.88
C GLU A 391 -31.79 12.03 -6.55
N ALA A 392 -31.79 10.74 -6.18
CA ALA A 392 -31.19 10.27 -4.94
C ALA A 392 -29.69 10.64 -4.83
N ILE A 393 -28.93 10.46 -5.93
CA ILE A 393 -27.53 10.86 -6.02
C ILE A 393 -27.35 12.38 -5.80
N GLN A 394 -28.24 13.20 -6.36
CA GLN A 394 -28.19 14.64 -6.15
C GLN A 394 -28.47 15.01 -4.70
N LEU A 395 -29.45 14.35 -4.07
CA LEU A 395 -29.82 14.62 -2.68
C LEU A 395 -28.74 14.18 -1.68
N LEU A 396 -27.92 13.19 -2.03
CA LEU A 396 -26.81 12.70 -1.19
C LEU A 396 -25.87 13.82 -0.73
N PHE A 397 -25.54 14.78 -1.61
CA PHE A 397 -24.54 15.81 -1.29
C PHE A 397 -25.11 17.06 -0.61
N VAL A 398 -26.43 17.24 -0.62
CA VAL A 398 -27.13 18.40 -0.04
C VAL A 398 -26.75 18.66 1.43
N PRO A 399 -26.77 17.67 2.35
CA PRO A 399 -26.43 17.94 3.76
C PRO A 399 -24.97 18.37 3.92
N PHE A 400 -24.05 17.82 3.11
CA PHE A 400 -22.62 18.11 3.23
C PHE A 400 -22.26 19.49 2.72
N LEU A 401 -22.81 19.91 1.57
CA LEU A 401 -22.64 21.28 1.04
C LEU A 401 -23.26 22.36 1.94
N ARG A 402 -24.21 21.98 2.79
CA ARG A 402 -24.85 22.89 3.76
C ARG A 402 -24.19 22.85 5.14
N SER A 403 -23.30 21.89 5.40
CA SER A 403 -22.66 21.70 6.70
C SER A 403 -21.75 22.86 7.10
N ASN A 404 -21.66 23.16 8.40
CA ASN A 404 -20.68 24.13 8.94
C ASN A 404 -19.29 23.51 9.16
N LEU A 405 -19.12 22.24 8.81
CA LEU A 405 -17.84 21.55 8.87
C LEU A 405 -17.08 21.73 7.55
N LEU A 406 -15.89 22.33 7.62
CA LEU A 406 -15.02 22.57 6.47
C LEU A 406 -14.70 21.27 5.73
N TYR A 407 -14.37 20.21 6.47
CA TYR A 407 -13.94 18.95 5.84
C TYR A 407 -15.05 18.20 5.13
N GLN A 408 -16.30 18.37 5.57
CA GLN A 408 -17.47 17.83 4.85
C GLN A 408 -17.69 18.59 3.54
N ASN A 409 -17.58 19.93 3.55
CA ASN A 409 -17.67 20.71 2.31
C ASN A 409 -16.53 20.39 1.35
N LEU A 410 -15.29 20.30 1.86
CA LEU A 410 -14.13 19.94 1.05
C LEU A 410 -14.28 18.55 0.42
N GLY A 411 -14.66 17.54 1.20
CA GLY A 411 -14.87 16.18 0.68
C GLY A 411 -15.96 16.13 -0.39
N ALA A 412 -17.11 16.80 -0.15
CA ALA A 412 -18.18 16.89 -1.12
C ALA A 412 -17.74 17.60 -2.40
N ALA A 413 -17.03 18.73 -2.28
CA ALA A 413 -16.52 19.49 -3.41
C ALA A 413 -15.53 18.67 -4.25
N VAL A 414 -14.64 17.89 -3.62
CA VAL A 414 -13.70 17.00 -4.32
C VAL A 414 -14.45 15.93 -5.12
N ILE A 415 -15.43 15.24 -4.51
CA ILE A 415 -16.24 14.23 -5.22
C ILE A 415 -17.00 14.85 -6.39
N LEU A 416 -17.67 15.98 -6.16
CA LEU A 416 -18.45 16.68 -7.19
C LEU A 416 -17.58 17.19 -8.33
N ASN A 417 -16.36 17.67 -8.05
CA ASN A 417 -15.42 18.10 -9.07
C ASN A 417 -14.99 16.94 -9.98
N GLU A 418 -14.64 15.79 -9.39
CA GLU A 418 -14.28 14.60 -10.16
C GLU A 418 -15.49 14.06 -10.93
N TRP A 419 -16.68 14.04 -10.33
CA TRP A 419 -17.90 13.62 -11.03
C TRP A 419 -18.26 14.56 -12.18
N ALA A 420 -18.15 15.87 -12.01
CA ALA A 420 -18.36 16.84 -13.09
C ALA A 420 -17.41 16.60 -14.28
N ALA A 421 -16.17 16.18 -14.03
CA ALA A 421 -15.23 15.81 -15.08
C ALA A 421 -15.69 14.58 -15.87
N VAL A 422 -16.15 13.53 -15.18
CA VAL A 422 -16.67 12.29 -15.80
C VAL A 422 -18.00 12.55 -16.54
N PHE A 423 -18.90 13.34 -15.95
CA PHE A 423 -20.17 13.75 -16.57
C PHE A 423 -19.93 14.50 -17.88
N ARG A 424 -18.98 15.45 -17.88
CA ARG A 424 -18.60 16.22 -19.08
C ARG A 424 -18.03 15.32 -20.17
N ASP A 425 -17.17 14.36 -19.83
CA ASP A 425 -16.64 13.40 -20.79
C ASP A 425 -17.76 12.54 -21.41
N SER A 426 -18.71 12.09 -20.59
CA SER A 426 -19.88 11.32 -21.04
C SER A 426 -20.78 12.14 -21.97
N SER A 427 -21.02 13.41 -21.63
CA SER A 427 -21.76 14.35 -22.49
C SER A 427 -21.06 14.60 -23.82
N ASN A 428 -19.72 14.73 -23.83
CA ASN A 428 -18.93 14.90 -25.05
C ASN A 428 -18.99 13.68 -25.97
N ARG A 429 -19.17 12.48 -25.39
CA ARG A 429 -19.40 11.23 -26.13
C ARG A 429 -20.83 11.07 -26.67
N GLY A 430 -21.70 12.06 -26.45
CA GLY A 430 -23.08 12.07 -26.97
C GLY A 430 -24.08 11.33 -26.10
N VAL A 431 -23.76 11.00 -24.85
CA VAL A 431 -24.74 10.41 -23.91
C VAL A 431 -25.74 11.50 -23.50
N GLN A 432 -27.03 11.32 -23.83
CA GLN A 432 -28.09 12.26 -23.45
C GLN A 432 -28.50 12.03 -21.99
N LEU A 433 -28.05 12.93 -21.12
CA LEU A 433 -28.37 12.95 -19.69
C LEU A 433 -28.92 14.31 -19.28
N ASP A 434 -29.90 14.28 -18.39
CA ASP A 434 -30.37 15.49 -17.75
C ASP A 434 -29.29 16.01 -16.79
N PRO A 435 -28.99 17.32 -16.82
CA PRO A 435 -28.02 17.89 -15.90
C PRO A 435 -28.51 17.75 -14.45
N PRO A 436 -27.59 17.61 -13.47
CA PRO A 436 -27.96 17.50 -12.05
C PRO A 436 -28.38 18.88 -11.49
N VAL A 437 -29.57 19.35 -11.88
CA VAL A 437 -30.07 20.71 -11.62
C VAL A 437 -30.07 21.06 -10.14
N THR A 438 -30.48 20.14 -9.26
CA THR A 438 -30.53 20.40 -7.81
C THR A 438 -29.15 20.71 -7.25
N LEU A 439 -28.13 19.95 -7.68
CA LEU A 439 -26.75 20.20 -7.27
C LEU A 439 -26.21 21.50 -7.85
N LEU A 440 -26.48 21.77 -9.12
CA LEU A 440 -26.04 23.01 -9.76
C LEU A 440 -26.61 24.24 -9.03
N GLN A 441 -27.87 24.21 -8.63
CA GLN A 441 -28.50 25.29 -7.86
C GLN A 441 -27.85 25.46 -6.48
N ILE A 442 -27.52 24.37 -5.79
CA ILE A 442 -26.88 24.44 -4.47
C ILE A 442 -25.45 24.95 -4.60
N CYS A 443 -24.68 24.47 -5.59
CA CYS A 443 -23.33 24.96 -5.85
C CYS A 443 -23.33 26.44 -6.22
N ASP A 444 -24.26 26.91 -7.08
CA ASP A 444 -24.41 28.33 -7.40
C ASP A 444 -24.76 29.16 -6.16
N ALA A 445 -25.69 28.68 -5.32
CA ALA A 445 -26.03 29.33 -4.06
C ALA A 445 -24.84 29.38 -3.09
N PHE A 446 -24.05 28.30 -3.01
CA PHE A 446 -22.86 28.21 -2.17
C PHE A 446 -21.78 29.20 -2.62
N LEU A 447 -21.52 29.30 -3.93
CA LEU A 447 -20.53 30.22 -4.50
C LEU A 447 -20.93 31.70 -4.36
N ARG A 448 -22.23 32.00 -4.33
CA ARG A 448 -22.75 33.36 -4.13
C ARG A 448 -22.96 33.73 -2.67
N ALA A 449 -22.92 32.75 -1.76
CA ALA A 449 -23.12 32.97 -0.34
C ALA A 449 -21.96 33.80 0.25
N PRO A 450 -22.21 34.60 1.29
CA PRO A 450 -21.13 35.23 2.04
C PRO A 450 -20.22 34.17 2.68
N ALA A 451 -18.99 34.59 2.99
CA ALA A 451 -18.01 33.78 3.71
C ALA A 451 -18.63 33.01 4.88
N LYS A 452 -18.46 31.69 4.86
CA LYS A 452 -19.02 30.80 5.88
C LYS A 452 -18.06 30.70 7.07
N ASN A 453 -18.60 30.82 8.27
CA ASN A 453 -17.83 30.54 9.49
C ASN A 453 -17.84 29.03 9.74
N TYR A 454 -16.70 28.38 9.49
CA TYR A 454 -16.53 26.96 9.77
C TYR A 454 -16.22 26.69 11.24
N ASP A 455 -16.71 25.57 11.76
CA ASP A 455 -16.49 25.18 13.16
C ASP A 455 -15.00 24.93 13.44
N GLU A 456 -14.26 24.38 12.47
CA GLU A 456 -12.82 24.12 12.58
C GLU A 456 -12.02 25.42 12.68
N LEU A 457 -12.43 26.47 11.97
CA LEU A 457 -11.80 27.80 12.05
C LEU A 457 -12.10 28.44 13.41
N THR A 458 -13.34 28.33 13.88
CA THR A 458 -13.74 28.80 15.22
C THR A 458 -12.94 28.10 16.31
N SER A 459 -12.77 26.78 16.20
CA SER A 459 -11.96 25.98 17.12
C SER A 459 -10.49 26.39 17.11
N ALA A 460 -9.90 26.61 15.93
CA ALA A 460 -8.52 27.09 15.79
C ALA A 460 -8.30 28.45 16.46
N VAL A 461 -9.24 29.39 16.30
CA VAL A 461 -9.18 30.70 16.96
C VAL A 461 -9.30 30.58 18.48
N ASN A 462 -10.16 29.69 18.98
CA ASN A 462 -10.30 29.43 20.42
C ASN A 462 -9.03 28.82 21.03
N HIS A 463 -8.44 27.82 20.36
CA HIS A 463 -7.16 27.23 20.77
C HIS A 463 -6.03 28.25 20.79
N LEU A 464 -5.90 29.05 19.72
CA LEU A 464 -4.91 30.12 19.67
C LEU A 464 -5.09 31.16 20.78
N THR A 465 -6.34 31.50 21.10
CA THR A 465 -6.66 32.42 22.21
C THR A 465 -6.22 31.83 23.55
N MET A 466 -6.33 30.51 23.74
CA MET A 466 -5.86 29.81 24.92
C MET A 466 -4.32 29.81 24.99
N ASP A 467 -3.64 29.47 23.90
CA ASP A 467 -2.17 29.48 23.81
C ASP A 467 -1.59 30.87 24.12
N CYS A 468 -2.23 31.93 23.60
CA CYS A 468 -1.86 33.30 23.94
C CYS A 468 -1.99 33.61 25.43
N LYS A 469 -3.07 33.14 26.08
CA LYS A 469 -3.28 33.32 27.53
C LYS A 469 -2.24 32.54 28.33
N GLU A 470 -1.97 31.29 27.98
CA GLU A 470 -0.95 30.47 28.62
C GLU A 470 0.45 31.09 28.49
N PHE A 471 0.77 31.65 27.31
CA PHE A 471 2.02 32.38 27.11
C PHE A 471 2.11 33.64 27.99
N VAL A 472 1.03 34.40 28.10
CA VAL A 472 0.96 35.56 28.99
C VAL A 472 1.17 35.14 30.45
N ASP A 473 0.48 34.10 30.92
CA ASP A 473 0.65 33.59 32.29
C ASP A 473 2.09 33.07 32.51
N TYR A 474 2.70 32.42 31.52
CA TYR A 474 4.12 32.00 31.54
C TYR A 474 5.08 33.19 31.77
N CYS A 475 4.80 34.34 31.16
CA CYS A 475 5.56 35.58 31.34
C CYS A 475 5.28 36.24 32.70
N VAL A 476 4.04 36.23 33.17
CA VAL A 476 3.65 36.76 34.49
C VAL A 476 4.35 36.00 35.62
N VAL A 477 4.40 34.67 35.55
CA VAL A 477 5.13 33.83 36.53
C VAL A 477 6.64 34.17 36.57
N ARG A 478 7.17 34.76 35.49
CA ARG A 478 8.58 35.19 35.37
C ARG A 478 8.81 36.66 35.69
N GLY A 479 7.82 37.34 36.27
CA GLY A 479 7.97 38.68 36.83
C GLY A 479 7.33 39.81 36.01
N VAL A 480 6.62 39.49 34.91
CA VAL A 480 5.82 40.50 34.20
C VAL A 480 4.63 40.91 35.06
N ASP A 481 4.49 42.21 35.29
CA ASP A 481 3.37 42.78 36.02
C ASP A 481 2.11 42.81 35.15
N ARG A 482 1.09 42.04 35.58
CA ARG A 482 -0.19 41.91 34.87
C ARG A 482 -0.93 43.24 34.72
N SER A 483 -0.68 44.22 35.58
CA SER A 483 -1.28 45.56 35.47
C SER A 483 -0.76 46.37 34.29
N LYS A 484 0.45 46.04 33.78
CA LYS A 484 1.06 46.67 32.60
C LYS A 484 0.61 46.05 31.28
N LEU A 485 0.02 44.86 31.35
CA LEU A 485 -0.64 44.22 30.23
C LEU A 485 -2.06 44.80 30.18
N GLY A 486 -2.29 45.80 29.34
CA GLY A 486 -3.58 46.47 29.25
C GLY A 486 -4.70 45.48 28.93
N MET A 487 -5.52 45.13 29.92
CA MET A 487 -6.68 44.23 29.77
C MET A 487 -7.95 45.02 29.41
N GLY A 488 -7.84 45.98 28.49
CA GLY A 488 -9.00 46.69 27.95
C GLY A 488 -9.68 45.88 26.84
N GLU A 489 -10.98 46.04 26.63
CA GLU A 489 -11.76 45.32 25.60
C GLU A 489 -11.29 45.60 24.14
N SER A 490 -10.40 46.56 23.93
CA SER A 490 -9.96 47.03 22.60
C SER A 490 -8.59 46.53 22.13
N ILE A 491 -7.83 45.78 22.95
CA ILE A 491 -6.48 45.31 22.60
C ILE A 491 -6.54 43.85 22.20
N SER A 492 -5.95 43.49 21.07
CA SER A 492 -5.97 42.12 20.59
C SER A 492 -5.10 41.20 21.45
N VAL A 493 -5.47 39.92 21.55
CA VAL A 493 -4.74 38.95 22.39
C VAL A 493 -3.29 38.77 21.91
N GLU A 494 -3.04 38.92 20.61
CA GLU A 494 -1.69 38.94 20.02
C GLU A 494 -0.84 40.11 20.51
N GLU A 495 -1.40 41.33 20.53
CA GLU A 495 -0.69 42.52 21.03
C GLU A 495 -0.34 42.36 22.50
N ILE A 496 -1.24 41.76 23.29
CA ILE A 496 -0.98 41.44 24.71
C ILE A 496 0.14 40.41 24.82
N SER A 497 0.15 39.34 24.01
CA SER A 497 1.24 38.36 23.99
C SER A 497 2.59 38.98 23.62
N LYS A 498 2.63 39.88 22.63
CA LYS A 498 3.84 40.61 22.25
C LYS A 498 4.34 41.52 23.37
N MET A 499 3.44 42.28 24.01
CA MET A 499 3.79 43.11 25.17
C MET A 499 4.34 42.27 26.32
N ALA A 500 3.74 41.10 26.59
CA ALA A 500 4.22 40.20 27.62
C ALA A 500 5.63 39.67 27.31
N PHE A 501 5.92 39.34 26.04
CA PHE A 501 7.27 38.97 25.60
C PHE A 501 8.28 40.11 25.82
N ASP A 502 7.97 41.31 25.33
CA ASP A 502 8.84 42.49 25.41
C ASP A 502 9.14 42.89 26.87
N LEU A 503 8.16 42.73 27.76
CA LEU A 503 8.34 42.98 29.20
C LEU A 503 9.06 41.85 29.93
N CYS A 504 8.90 40.60 29.49
CA CYS A 504 9.54 39.44 30.13
C CYS A 504 11.02 39.31 29.76
N LEU A 505 11.37 39.59 28.52
CA LEU A 505 12.73 39.43 27.99
C LEU A 505 13.82 40.12 28.84
N PRO A 506 13.70 41.40 29.24
CA PRO A 506 14.72 42.07 30.05
C PRO A 506 14.81 41.55 31.50
N LEU A 507 13.82 40.80 31.97
CA LEU A 507 13.81 40.22 33.33
C LEU A 507 14.60 38.91 33.41
N LEU A 508 14.88 38.27 32.27
CA LEU A 508 15.58 37.00 32.21
C LEU A 508 17.08 37.21 32.02
N THR A 509 17.89 36.65 32.92
CA THR A 509 19.36 36.76 32.88
C THR A 509 20.05 35.49 32.38
N ALA A 510 19.39 34.34 32.52
CA ALA A 510 19.95 33.05 32.10
C ALA A 510 19.74 32.79 30.60
N PRO A 511 20.79 32.45 29.82
CA PRO A 511 20.69 32.23 28.37
C PRO A 511 19.61 31.22 27.97
N ASN A 512 19.53 30.10 28.69
CA ASN A 512 18.54 29.04 28.42
C ASN A 512 17.09 29.53 28.60
N HIS A 513 16.85 30.48 29.51
CA HIS A 513 15.51 31.01 29.76
C HIS A 513 15.12 32.01 28.67
N ILE A 514 16.07 32.80 28.19
CA ILE A 514 15.90 33.71 27.06
C ILE A 514 15.60 32.90 25.79
N GLU A 515 16.37 31.84 25.53
CA GLU A 515 16.15 30.94 24.38
C GLU A 515 14.78 30.26 24.45
N SER A 516 14.38 29.76 25.63
CA SER A 516 13.06 29.14 25.82
C SER A 516 11.90 30.13 25.61
N LEU A 517 12.01 31.35 26.15
CA LEU A 517 11.02 32.42 25.94
C LEU A 517 10.90 32.78 24.45
N THR A 518 12.05 32.99 23.79
CA THR A 518 12.12 33.37 22.37
C THR A 518 11.52 32.28 21.48
N THR A 519 11.86 31.01 21.75
CA THR A 519 11.32 29.88 20.99
C THR A 519 9.81 29.79 21.14
N ARG A 520 9.27 29.88 22.37
CA ARG A 520 7.83 29.83 22.63
C ARG A 520 7.08 30.99 21.95
N TYR A 521 7.64 32.20 22.00
CA TYR A 521 7.03 33.36 21.36
C TYR A 521 7.04 33.24 19.83
N ASN A 522 8.14 32.77 19.23
CA ASN A 522 8.22 32.57 17.78
C ASN A 522 7.19 31.53 17.31
N VAL A 523 7.07 30.40 18.01
CA VAL A 523 6.06 29.37 17.71
C VAL A 523 4.63 29.93 17.80
N LEU A 524 4.35 30.74 18.82
CA LEU A 524 3.06 31.40 18.97
C LEU A 524 2.81 32.41 17.84
N ALA A 525 3.79 33.26 17.52
CA ALA A 525 3.69 34.26 16.46
C ALA A 525 3.43 33.63 15.09
N ASP A 526 4.13 32.53 14.78
CA ASP A 526 3.92 31.76 13.54
C ASP A 526 2.50 31.19 13.49
N SER A 527 2.00 30.64 14.61
CA SER A 527 0.64 30.11 14.72
C SER A 527 -0.44 31.19 14.54
N ILE A 528 -0.19 32.40 15.07
CA ILE A 528 -1.07 33.56 14.88
C ILE A 528 -1.12 33.97 13.40
N GLN A 529 0.04 34.10 12.76
CA GLN A 529 0.12 34.49 11.35
C GLN A 529 -0.57 33.45 10.44
N PHE A 530 -0.35 32.16 10.70
CA PHE A 530 -1.00 31.08 9.97
C PHE A 530 -2.53 31.13 10.10
N THR A 531 -3.04 31.27 11.33
CA THR A 531 -4.49 31.32 11.59
C THR A 531 -5.12 32.55 10.96
N LYS A 532 -4.47 33.73 11.05
CA LYS A 532 -4.92 34.95 10.37
C LYS A 532 -5.00 34.79 8.86
N LEU A 533 -4.02 34.15 8.25
CA LEU A 533 -4.02 33.90 6.81
C LEU A 533 -5.22 33.01 6.45
N ALA A 534 -5.46 31.94 7.21
CA ALA A 534 -6.58 31.01 7.00
C ALA A 534 -7.95 31.68 7.18
N VAL A 535 -8.11 32.59 8.15
CA VAL A 535 -9.33 33.39 8.32
C VAL A 535 -9.51 34.32 7.12
N LYS A 536 -8.46 35.06 6.73
CA LYS A 536 -8.52 36.00 5.61
C LYS A 536 -8.93 35.34 4.30
N THR A 537 -8.32 34.20 3.97
CA THR A 537 -8.63 33.43 2.76
C THR A 537 -10.05 32.87 2.74
N ASN A 538 -10.71 32.72 3.89
CA ASN A 538 -12.12 32.31 3.97
C ASN A 538 -13.09 33.49 3.86
N THR A 539 -12.63 34.73 4.11
CA THR A 539 -13.45 35.95 4.11
C THR A 539 -13.41 36.76 2.81
N THR A 540 -12.49 36.43 1.92
CA THR A 540 -12.34 37.00 0.56
C THR A 540 -12.89 36.04 -0.47
#